data_AF-A0AAV3RZP5-F1
#
_entry.id   AF-A0AAV3RZP5-F1
#
_cell.length_a   1.000
_cell.length_b   1.000
_cell.length_c   1.000
_cell.angle_alpha   90.00
_cell.angle_beta   90.00
_cell.angle_gamma   90.00
#
_symmetry.space_group_name_H-M   'P 1'
#
loop_
_entity.id
_entity.type
_entity.pdbx_description
1 polymer ?
#
loop_
_entity_poly.entity_id
_entity_poly.type
_entity_poly.pdbx_seq_one_letter_code
_entity_poly.pdbx_strand_id
1 'polypeptide(L)'
;MDKRLSYDAIQGANVTPTTFYNIGDLEIQDNLARIWVDIGTSEPLILDTLINALTQISTDYFGIKQVVFGGSEFENWRENLTSEDAGYNVHKI
;
A
#
# COMPACT_ATOMS: atom_id res chain seq x y z
N MET A 1 -21.29 -20.38 8.61
CA MET A 1 -20.44 -20.78 7.46
C MET A 1 -19.74 -19.52 6.99
N ASP A 2 -18.47 -19.36 7.35
CA ASP A 2 -17.63 -18.22 6.98
C ASP A 2 -17.43 -18.16 5.47
N LYS A 3 -18.24 -17.34 4.80
CA LYS A 3 -18.01 -16.99 3.41
C LYS A 3 -16.82 -16.03 3.38
N ARG A 4 -15.61 -16.58 3.30
CA ARG A 4 -14.43 -15.80 2.92
C ARG A 4 -14.78 -15.07 1.62
N LEU A 5 -14.78 -13.74 1.66
CA LEU A 5 -14.88 -12.92 0.47
C LEU A 5 -13.66 -13.26 -0.40
N SER A 6 -13.91 -14.05 -1.44
CA SER A 6 -12.90 -14.39 -2.44
C SER A 6 -12.76 -13.19 -3.36
N TYR A 7 -11.62 -12.50 -3.28
CA TYR A 7 -11.28 -11.45 -4.23
C TYR A 7 -11.08 -12.09 -5.62
N ASP A 8 -11.90 -11.71 -6.60
CA ASP A 8 -11.73 -12.12 -7.98
C ASP A 8 -10.90 -11.06 -8.70
N ALA A 9 -9.62 -11.36 -8.90
CA ALA A 9 -8.68 -10.44 -9.53
C ALA A 9 -9.06 -10.11 -10.99
N ILE A 10 -9.75 -11.02 -11.69
CA ILE A 10 -10.16 -10.80 -13.08
C ILE A 10 -11.37 -9.86 -13.13
N GLN A 11 -12.33 -10.03 -12.22
CA GLN A 11 -13.42 -9.04 -12.11
C GLN A 11 -12.94 -7.69 -11.59
N GLY A 12 -12.02 -7.68 -10.61
CA GLY A 12 -11.42 -6.46 -10.06
C GLY A 12 -10.67 -5.64 -11.12
N ALA A 13 -10.05 -6.28 -12.10
CA ALA A 13 -9.37 -5.59 -13.20
C ALA A 13 -10.33 -5.05 -14.28
N ASN A 14 -11.57 -5.55 -14.34
CA ASN A 14 -12.55 -5.19 -15.39
C ASN A 14 -13.64 -4.21 -14.92
N VAL A 15 -13.65 -3.83 -13.64
CA VAL A 15 -14.49 -2.73 -13.14
C VAL A 15 -13.88 -1.37 -13.51
N THR A 16 -14.74 -0.35 -13.61
CA THR A 16 -14.43 1.06 -13.96
C THR A 16 -13.12 1.54 -13.32
N PRO A 17 -12.30 2.37 -14.01
CA PRO A 17 -10.88 2.56 -13.69
C PRO A 17 -10.67 2.84 -12.21
N THR A 18 -9.73 2.10 -11.63
CA THR A 18 -9.27 2.20 -10.25
C THR A 18 -9.13 3.66 -9.83
N THR A 19 -9.60 4.00 -8.62
CA THR A 19 -9.43 5.33 -8.02
C THR A 19 -7.97 5.80 -7.98
N PHE A 20 -7.02 4.86 -8.05
CA PHE A 20 -5.60 5.13 -8.23
C PHE A 20 -5.25 5.24 -9.71
N TYR A 21 -4.86 6.45 -10.14
CA TYR A 21 -4.43 6.73 -11.52
C TYR A 21 -3.07 6.14 -11.84
N ASN A 22 -2.20 6.07 -10.84
CA ASN A 22 -0.87 5.48 -10.95
C ASN A 22 -0.44 4.91 -9.60
N ILE A 23 0.40 3.88 -9.63
CA ILE A 23 0.89 3.18 -8.44
C ILE A 23 2.35 2.80 -8.69
N GLY A 24 3.19 3.07 -7.71
CA GLY A 24 4.58 2.63 -7.71
C GLY A 24 4.71 1.21 -7.21
N ASP A 25 5.91 0.63 -7.38
CA ASP A 25 6.22 -0.67 -6.80
C ASP A 25 6.13 -0.62 -5.26
N LEU A 26 5.81 -1.76 -4.63
CA LEU A 26 5.86 -1.90 -3.18
C LEU A 26 7.31 -2.07 -2.75
N GLU A 27 7.80 -1.12 -1.97
CA GLU A 27 9.15 -1.14 -1.41
C GLU A 27 9.09 -1.59 0.06
N ILE A 28 9.94 -2.53 0.43
CA ILE A 28 10.03 -3.05 1.79
C ILE A 28 11.45 -2.83 2.29
N GLN A 29 11.54 -2.28 3.51
CA GLN A 29 12.77 -2.07 4.25
C GLN A 29 12.55 -2.60 5.67
N ASP A 30 13.07 -3.80 5.97
CA ASP A 30 12.84 -4.51 7.22
C ASP A 30 11.33 -4.61 7.58
N ASN A 31 10.87 -3.81 8.55
CA ASN A 31 9.50 -3.77 9.04
C ASN A 31 8.69 -2.56 8.53
N LEU A 32 9.25 -1.81 7.58
CA LEU A 32 8.63 -0.66 6.95
C LEU A 32 8.29 -1.00 5.51
N ALA A 33 7.03 -0.76 5.13
CA ALA A 33 6.56 -0.86 3.76
C ALA A 33 6.22 0.54 3.24
N ARG A 34 6.65 0.84 2.02
CA ARG A 34 6.36 2.09 1.32
C ARG A 34 5.75 1.78 -0.04
N ILE A 35 4.74 2.55 -0.39
CA ILE A 35 4.18 2.56 -1.74
C ILE A 35 3.79 3.98 -2.11
N TRP A 36 4.09 4.38 -3.34
CA TRP A 36 3.60 5.63 -3.89
C TRP A 36 2.30 5.37 -4.66
N VAL A 37 1.31 6.22 -4.45
CA VAL A 37 0.00 6.09 -5.10
C VAL A 37 -0.51 7.46 -5.53
N ASP A 38 -0.86 7.60 -6.80
CA ASP A 38 -1.63 8.73 -7.31
C ASP A 38 -3.11 8.44 -7.13
N ILE A 39 -3.69 9.06 -6.11
CA ILE A 39 -5.11 8.89 -5.74
C ILE A 39 -6.06 9.77 -6.56
N GLY A 40 -5.54 10.58 -7.48
CA GLY A 40 -6.32 11.57 -8.22
C GLY A 40 -6.96 12.64 -7.32
N THR A 41 -7.64 13.59 -7.94
CA THR A 41 -8.34 14.69 -7.25
C THR A 41 -9.84 14.46 -7.08
N SER A 42 -10.36 13.35 -7.62
CA SER A 42 -11.80 13.22 -7.88
C SER A 42 -12.59 12.49 -6.80
N GLU A 43 -11.94 11.69 -5.93
CA GLU A 43 -12.66 10.83 -4.97
C GLU A 43 -12.28 11.12 -3.51
N PRO A 44 -13.13 11.83 -2.74
CA PRO A 44 -12.80 12.24 -1.38
C PRO A 44 -12.81 11.09 -0.36
N LEU A 45 -13.36 9.91 -0.70
CA LEU A 45 -13.56 8.79 0.22
C LEU A 45 -12.42 7.76 0.24
N ILE A 46 -11.41 7.91 -0.62
CA ILE A 46 -10.36 6.90 -0.75
C ILE A 46 -9.49 6.79 0.50
N LEU A 47 -9.13 7.92 1.12
CA LEU A 47 -8.34 7.90 2.34
C LEU A 47 -9.10 7.23 3.49
N ASP A 48 -10.38 7.53 3.65
CA ASP A 48 -11.22 6.88 4.66
C ASP A 48 -11.27 5.35 4.45
N THR A 49 -11.49 4.93 3.20
CA THR A 49 -11.55 3.51 2.84
C THR A 49 -10.20 2.82 3.06
N LEU A 50 -9.09 3.46 2.68
CA LEU A 50 -7.74 2.96 2.86
C LEU A 50 -7.39 2.82 4.35
N ILE A 51 -7.69 3.83 5.16
CA ILE A 51 -7.44 3.81 6.60
C ILE A 51 -8.27 2.70 7.26
N ASN A 52 -9.53 2.51 6.86
CA ASN A 52 -10.36 1.43 7.37
C ASN A 52 -9.80 0.05 6.98
N ALA A 53 -9.34 -0.12 5.74
CA ALA A 53 -8.71 -1.35 5.28
C ALA A 53 -7.41 -1.64 6.06
N LEU A 54 -6.53 -0.64 6.23
CA LEU A 54 -5.30 -0.77 7.02
C LEU A 54 -5.61 -1.10 8.49
N THR A 55 -6.66 -0.52 9.07
CA THR A 55 -7.10 -0.83 10.44
C THR A 55 -7.55 -2.28 10.57
N GLN A 56 -8.32 -2.79 9.60
CA GLN A 56 -8.74 -4.18 9.59
C GLN A 56 -7.55 -5.13 9.42
N ILE A 57 -6.64 -4.84 8.47
CA ILE A 57 -5.40 -5.59 8.30
C ILE A 57 -4.56 -5.58 9.58
N SER A 58 -4.53 -4.42 10.26
CA SER A 58 -3.80 -4.24 11.51
C SER A 58 -4.28 -5.19 12.61
N THR A 59 -5.60 -5.36 12.66
CA THR A 59 -6.30 -6.17 13.66
C THR A 59 -6.15 -7.66 13.36
N ASP A 60 -6.32 -8.06 12.10
CA ASP A 60 -6.47 -9.46 11.72
C ASP A 60 -5.15 -10.17 11.42
N TYR A 61 -4.14 -9.44 10.93
CA TYR A 61 -2.92 -10.04 10.38
C TYR A 61 -1.63 -9.48 10.98
N PHE A 62 -1.43 -8.16 10.90
CA PHE A 62 -0.14 -7.54 11.21
C PHE A 62 -0.35 -6.34 12.12
N GLY A 63 0.16 -6.32 13.35
CA GLY A 63 0.03 -5.14 14.21
C GLY A 63 0.75 -3.91 13.63
N ILE A 64 0.04 -3.08 12.86
CA ILE A 64 0.59 -1.86 12.26
C ILE A 64 0.79 -0.83 13.38
N LYS A 65 2.05 -0.47 13.62
CA LYS A 65 2.42 0.49 14.67
C LYS A 65 2.20 1.95 14.27
N GLN A 66 2.37 2.25 12.99
CA GLN A 66 2.29 3.60 12.47
C GLN A 66 1.91 3.58 10.99
N VAL A 67 1.08 4.54 10.59
CA VAL A 67 0.79 4.87 9.19
C VAL A 67 1.15 6.34 9.00
N VAL A 68 1.93 6.65 7.98
CA VAL A 68 2.35 8.02 7.64
C VAL A 68 1.96 8.31 6.21
N PHE A 69 1.38 9.49 5.96
CA PHE A 69 1.02 9.96 4.63
C PHE A 69 1.91 11.15 4.26
N GLY A 70 2.62 11.05 3.14
CA GLY A 70 3.57 12.07 2.70
C GLY A 70 4.82 12.17 3.60
N GLY A 71 5.48 13.33 3.56
CA GLY A 71 6.76 13.59 4.23
C GLY A 71 7.94 13.55 3.26
N SER A 72 8.72 14.64 3.21
CA SER A 72 9.88 14.74 2.31
C SER A 72 10.99 13.77 2.70
N GLU A 73 11.04 13.37 3.97
CA GLU A 73 11.94 12.36 4.49
C GLU A 73 11.68 10.95 3.94
N PHE A 74 10.55 10.72 3.27
CA PHE A 74 10.17 9.44 2.68
C PHE A 74 10.20 9.44 1.15
N GLU A 75 10.66 10.52 0.51
CA GLU A 75 10.77 10.60 -0.96
C GLU A 75 11.79 9.60 -1.51
N ASN A 76 12.88 9.35 -0.79
CA ASN A 76 13.91 8.39 -1.17
C ASN A 76 14.44 7.67 0.07
N TRP A 77 14.81 6.40 -0.07
CA TRP A 77 15.61 5.73 0.96
C TRP A 77 16.99 6.38 1.05
N ARG A 78 17.60 6.33 2.24
CA ARG A 78 19.02 6.69 2.36
C ARG A 78 19.84 5.74 1.49
N GLU A 79 20.89 6.23 0.83
CA GLU A 79 21.68 5.44 -0.14
C GLU A 79 22.21 4.12 0.43
N ASN A 80 22.49 4.07 1.72
CA ASN A 80 22.95 2.86 2.41
C ASN A 80 21.83 1.85 2.76
N LEU A 81 20.58 2.14 2.40
CA LEU A 81 19.39 1.33 2.67
C LEU A 81 18.70 0.84 1.38
N THR A 82 19.37 0.90 0.23
CA THR A 82 18.82 0.44 -1.05
C THR A 82 19.38 -0.90 -1.52
N SER A 83 20.21 -1.57 -0.71
CA SER A 83 20.77 -2.89 -1.00
C SER A 83 19.97 -4.02 -0.36
N GLU A 84 19.94 -5.18 -1.01
CA GLU A 84 19.31 -6.39 -0.45
C GLU A 84 19.90 -6.78 0.91
N ASP A 85 21.22 -6.61 1.09
CA ASP A 85 21.90 -6.85 2.37
C ASP A 85 21.41 -5.93 3.50
N ALA A 86 20.89 -4.75 3.16
CA ALA A 86 20.28 -3.82 4.09
C ALA A 86 18.80 -4.14 4.36
N GLY A 87 18.25 -5.24 3.82
CA GLY A 87 16.85 -5.61 3.98
C GLY A 87 15.89 -4.94 2.99
N TYR A 88 16.42 -4.32 1.93
CA TYR A 88 15.63 -3.68 0.89
C TYR A 88 15.11 -4.71 -0.13
N ASN A 89 13.81 -4.68 -0.40
CA ASN A 89 13.21 -5.48 -1.45
C ASN A 89 12.08 -4.72 -2.17
N VAL A 90 11.93 -4.96 -3.47
CA VAL A 90 10.89 -4.35 -4.30
C VAL A 90 10.00 -5.42 -4.88
N HIS A 91 8.69 -5.28 -4.63
CA HIS A 91 7.66 -6.12 -5.21
C HIS A 91 6.91 -5.32 -6.29
N LYS A 92 7.01 -5.79 -7.53
CA LYS A 92 6.29 -5.20 -8.66
C LYS A 92 4.81 -5.49 -8.56
N ILE A 93 4.00 -4.46 -8.83
CA ILE A 93 2.54 -4.51 -8.78
C ILE A 93 1.98 -4.48 -10.21
#